data_AF-A0A7S0EAZ7-F1
#
_entry.id   AF-A0A7S0EAZ7-F1
#
_cell.length_a   1.000
_cell.length_b   1.000
_cell.length_c   1.000
_cell.angle_alpha   90.00
_cell.angle_beta   90.00
_cell.angle_gamma   90.00
#
_symmetry.space_group_name_H-M   'P 1'
#
loop_
_entity.id
_entity.type
_entity.pdbx_description
1 polymer ?
#
loop_
_entity_poly.entity_id
_entity_poly.type
_entity_poly.pdbx_seq_one_letter_code
_entity_poly.pdbx_strand_id
1 'polypeptide(L)'
;MSLVISPLLALIKDQLKSLPFCIRGACLSSEMEEFEISEVNKEIAKGAIDVLYVAPERLFTASFLDVMKTVDRINLACIDEAHCASSWAHHFRPSYLRLGRFLTEKLKVRCILGLTATSTSR
;
A
#
# COMPACT_ATOMS: atom_id res chain seq x y z
N MET A 1 -12.00 1.97 2.01
CA MET A 1 -10.68 2.21 1.40
C MET A 1 -10.07 0.93 0.86
N SER A 2 -9.33 1.03 -0.24
CA SER A 2 -8.44 0.01 -0.79
C SER A 2 -6.98 0.44 -0.59
N LEU A 3 -6.12 -0.49 -0.18
CA LEU A 3 -4.70 -0.26 0.04
C LEU A 3 -3.90 -0.88 -1.12
N VAL A 4 -2.99 -0.14 -1.73
CA VAL A 4 -2.12 -0.64 -2.80
C VAL A 4 -0.67 -0.52 -2.35
N ILE A 5 0.00 -1.65 -2.19
CA ILE A 5 1.41 -1.73 -1.84
C ILE A 5 2.20 -1.90 -3.13
N SER A 6 3.00 -0.91 -3.53
CA SER A 6 3.84 -0.97 -4.73
C SER A 6 5.23 -0.39 -4.46
N PRO A 7 6.31 -1.04 -4.95
CA PRO A 7 7.68 -0.57 -4.73
C PRO A 7 8.11 0.56 -5.67
N LEU A 8 7.34 0.84 -6.73
CA LEU A 8 7.71 1.77 -7.79
C LEU A 8 6.93 3.08 -7.67
N LEU A 9 7.56 4.09 -7.07
CA LEU A 9 6.90 5.38 -6.85
C LEU A 9 6.56 6.14 -8.13
N ALA A 10 7.39 6.01 -9.18
CA ALA A 10 7.07 6.58 -10.49
C ALA A 10 5.75 6.02 -11.04
N LEU A 11 5.55 4.70 -10.93
CA LEU A 11 4.31 4.04 -11.33
C LEU A 11 3.12 4.48 -10.47
N ILE A 12 3.30 4.61 -9.15
CA ILE A 12 2.28 5.14 -8.25
C ILE A 12 1.82 6.54 -8.68
N LYS A 13 2.77 7.44 -8.99
CA LYS A 13 2.47 8.81 -9.42
C LYS A 13 1.66 8.83 -10.73
N ASP A 14 1.99 7.97 -11.69
CA ASP A 14 1.24 7.87 -12.95
C ASP A 14 -0.13 7.21 -12.77
N GLN A 15 -0.25 6.22 -11.88
CA GLN A 15 -1.53 5.62 -11.52
C GLN A 15 -2.45 6.62 -10.83
N LEU A 16 -1.93 7.44 -9.91
CA LEU A 16 -2.71 8.50 -9.27
C LEU A 16 -3.24 9.53 -10.27
N LYS A 17 -2.43 9.94 -11.25
CA LYS A 17 -2.86 10.88 -12.31
C LYS A 17 -3.93 10.29 -13.23
N SER A 18 -3.96 8.97 -13.41
CA SER A 18 -4.93 8.29 -14.27
C SER A 18 -6.21 7.88 -13.54
N LEU A 19 -6.32 8.14 -12.24
CA LEU A 19 -7.56 7.87 -11.51
C LEU A 19 -8.70 8.75 -12.04
N PRO A 20 -9.92 8.19 -12.15
CA PRO A 20 -11.12 8.97 -12.42
C PRO A 20 -11.33 10.06 -11.37
N PHE A 21 -11.88 11.21 -11.77
CA PHE A 21 -12.14 12.35 -10.87
C PHE A 21 -13.03 12.02 -9.66
N CYS A 22 -13.83 10.95 -9.74
CA CYS A 22 -14.70 10.48 -8.68
C CYS A 22 -14.01 9.58 -7.65
N ILE A 23 -12.77 9.16 -7.90
CA ILE A 23 -11.98 8.31 -7.00
C ILE A 23 -10.90 9.16 -6.35
N ARG A 24 -10.96 9.28 -5.03
CA ARG A 24 -9.95 10.02 -4.26
C ARG A 24 -8.77 9.10 -3.98
N GLY A 25 -7.68 9.34 -4.71
CA GLY A 25 -6.41 8.65 -4.54
C GLY A 25 -5.42 9.47 -3.71
N ALA A 26 -4.60 8.80 -2.90
CA ALA A 26 -3.45 9.40 -2.22
C ALA A 26 -2.27 8.43 -2.22
N CYS A 27 -1.05 8.95 -2.00
CA CYS A 27 0.12 8.11 -1.74
C CYS A 27 0.78 8.44 -0.40
N LEU A 28 1.49 7.45 0.15
CA LEU A 28 2.44 7.60 1.24
C LEU A 28 3.76 6.96 0.82
N SER A 29 4.79 7.77 0.67
CA SER A 29 6.13 7.33 0.28
C SER A 29 7.20 8.10 1.02
N SER A 30 8.45 7.62 0.92
CA SER A 30 9.60 8.25 1.57
C SER A 30 10.09 9.53 0.87
N GLU A 31 9.62 9.80 -0.36
CA GLU A 31 9.97 11.02 -1.12
C GLU A 31 9.06 12.21 -0.80
N MET A 32 8.02 12.03 0.01
CA MET A 32 7.08 13.10 0.36
C MET A 32 7.61 13.93 1.51
N GLU A 33 7.31 15.22 1.49
CA GLU A 33 7.60 16.10 2.62
C GLU A 33 6.65 15.83 3.80
N GLU A 34 7.10 16.16 5.01
CA GLU A 34 6.33 15.89 6.24
C GLU A 34 4.97 16.60 6.24
N PHE A 35 4.87 17.78 5.62
CA PHE A 35 3.60 18.51 5.52
C PHE A 35 2.60 17.76 4.63
N GLU A 36 3.04 17.21 3.50
CA GLU A 36 2.20 16.42 2.58
C GLU A 36 1.73 15.13 3.25
N ILE A 37 2.63 14.45 3.97
CA ILE A 37 2.31 13.26 4.75
C ILE A 37 1.24 13.59 5.81
N SER A 38 1.38 14.71 6.49
CA SER A 38 0.40 15.18 7.49
C SER A 38 -0.97 15.44 6.89
N GLU A 39 -1.03 16.07 5.70
CA GLU A 39 -2.28 16.29 4.98
C GLU A 39 -2.93 14.98 4.56
N VAL A 40 -2.18 14.06 3.96
CA VAL A 40 -2.69 12.73 3.59
C VAL A 40 -3.22 12.00 4.83
N ASN A 41 -2.49 12.02 5.94
CA ASN A 41 -2.94 11.39 7.19
C ASN A 41 -4.25 11.98 7.71
N LYS A 42 -4.46 13.30 7.61
CA LYS A 42 -5.73 13.93 7.97
C LYS A 42 -6.87 13.46 7.08
N GLU A 43 -6.65 13.34 5.78
CA GLU A 43 -7.66 12.85 4.83
C GLU A 43 -7.98 11.36 5.04
N ILE A 44 -6.98 10.55 5.41
CA ILE A 44 -7.20 9.16 5.82
C ILE A 44 -8.12 9.13 7.05
N ALA A 45 -7.83 9.94 8.06
CA ALA A 45 -8.59 9.96 9.31
C ALA A 45 -10.03 10.45 9.12
N LYS A 46 -10.29 11.28 8.10
CA LYS A 46 -11.64 11.71 7.71
C LYS A 46 -12.39 10.67 6.87
N GLY A 47 -11.76 9.56 6.48
CA GLY A 47 -12.33 8.59 5.55
C GLY A 47 -12.48 9.15 4.13
N ALA A 48 -11.67 10.14 3.75
CA ALA A 48 -11.78 10.84 2.49
C ALA A 48 -10.98 10.18 1.34
N ILE A 49 -10.29 9.06 1.60
CA ILE A 49 -9.48 8.36 0.60
C ILE A 49 -10.12 7.03 0.23
N ASP A 50 -10.34 6.86 -1.07
CA ASP A 50 -10.90 5.64 -1.65
C ASP A 50 -9.79 4.62 -1.93
N VAL A 51 -8.66 5.10 -2.47
CA VAL A 51 -7.47 4.31 -2.80
C VAL A 51 -6.20 4.93 -2.22
N LEU A 52 -5.50 4.20 -1.37
CA LEU A 52 -4.24 4.62 -0.78
C LEU A 52 -3.09 3.79 -1.32
N TYR A 53 -2.14 4.43 -2.01
CA TYR A 53 -0.89 3.84 -2.43
C TYR A 53 0.16 3.99 -1.32
N VAL A 54 0.86 2.92 -0.97
CA VAL A 54 1.87 2.95 0.09
C VAL A 54 3.13 2.23 -0.36
N ALA A 55 4.27 2.90 -0.20
CA ALA A 55 5.56 2.27 -0.43
C ALA A 55 5.87 1.25 0.69
N PRO A 56 6.46 0.07 0.38
CA PRO A 56 6.66 -1.00 1.35
C PRO A 56 7.40 -0.58 2.64
N GLU A 57 8.33 0.36 2.54
CA GLU A 57 9.12 0.87 3.67
C GLU A 57 8.30 1.69 4.67
N ARG A 58 7.16 2.27 4.25
CA ARG A 58 6.26 3.06 5.12
C ARG A 58 5.26 2.19 5.89
N LEU A 59 4.91 1.02 5.39
CA LEU A 59 3.86 0.15 5.96
C LEU A 59 4.09 -0.25 7.42
N PHE A 60 5.34 -0.38 7.83
CA PHE A 60 5.70 -0.84 9.17
C PHE A 60 6.01 0.30 10.14
N THR A 61 5.86 1.56 9.71
CA THR A 61 6.11 2.73 10.55
C THR A 61 5.01 2.90 11.60
N ALA A 62 5.40 3.44 12.76
CA ALA A 62 4.44 3.73 13.82
C ALA A 62 3.38 4.75 13.37
N SER A 63 3.79 5.78 12.62
CA SER A 63 2.88 6.80 12.09
C SER A 63 1.83 6.22 11.14
N PHE A 64 2.22 5.30 10.26
CA PHE A 64 1.26 4.60 9.40
C PHE A 64 0.28 3.76 10.22
N LEU A 65 0.77 3.01 11.21
CA LEU A 65 -0.08 2.20 12.07
C LEU A 65 -1.05 3.05 12.89
N ASP A 66 -0.62 4.21 13.38
CA ASP A 66 -1.47 5.10 14.16
C ASP A 66 -2.59 5.71 13.32
N VAL A 67 -2.30 6.16 12.09
CA VAL A 67 -3.36 6.65 11.20
C VAL A 67 -4.30 5.51 10.76
N MET A 68 -3.78 4.30 10.52
CA MET A 68 -4.63 3.16 10.14
C MET A 68 -5.60 2.73 11.25
N LYS A 69 -5.37 3.07 12.52
CA LYS A 69 -6.34 2.83 13.61
C LYS A 69 -7.62 3.67 13.46
N THR A 70 -7.53 4.80 12.75
CA THR A 70 -8.69 5.68 12.48
C THR A 70 -9.55 5.17 11.32
N VAL A 71 -9.04 4.19 10.56
CA VAL A 71 -9.73 3.62 9.41
C VAL A 71 -10.64 2.48 9.90
N ASP A 72 -11.95 2.64 9.68
CA ASP A 72 -12.93 1.61 10.07
C ASP A 72 -12.68 0.26 9.40
N ARG A 73 -12.36 0.28 8.09
CA ARG A 73 -12.16 -0.96 7.31
C ARG A 73 -11.32 -0.78 6.04
N ILE A 74 -10.42 -1.73 5.83
CA ILE A 74 -9.73 -1.95 4.56
C ILE A 74 -10.36 -3.16 3.85
N ASN A 75 -11.01 -2.91 2.72
CA ASN A 75 -11.76 -3.94 1.99
C ASN A 75 -10.84 -4.80 1.11
N LEU A 76 -9.78 -4.20 0.58
CA LEU A 76 -8.85 -4.83 -0.33
C LEU A 76 -7.44 -4.29 -0.05
N ALA A 77 -6.46 -5.19 0.05
CA ALA A 77 -5.05 -4.85 -0.09
C ALA A 77 -4.50 -5.49 -1.37
N CYS A 78 -4.02 -4.68 -2.28
CA CYS A 78 -3.34 -5.10 -3.48
C CYS A 78 -1.82 -5.06 -3.24
N ILE A 79 -1.13 -6.15 -3.50
CA ILE A 79 0.33 -6.25 -3.44
C ILE A 79 0.82 -6.32 -4.86
N ASP A 80 1.44 -5.23 -5.32
CA ASP A 80 2.11 -5.15 -6.61
C ASP A 80 3.51 -5.76 -6.52
N GLU A 81 4.01 -6.26 -7.65
CA GLU A 81 5.27 -7.02 -7.73
C GLU A 81 5.29 -8.19 -6.72
N ALA A 82 4.17 -8.90 -6.58
CA ALA A 82 3.97 -9.95 -5.57
C ALA A 82 5.02 -11.08 -5.65
N HIS A 83 5.68 -11.24 -6.80
CA HIS A 83 6.80 -12.14 -6.96
C HIS A 83 7.95 -11.85 -5.98
N CYS A 84 8.11 -10.60 -5.50
CA CYS A 84 9.08 -10.21 -4.48
C CYS A 84 8.95 -11.02 -3.16
N ALA A 85 7.79 -11.62 -2.90
CA ALA A 85 7.58 -12.48 -1.74
C ALA A 85 8.21 -13.87 -1.88
N SER A 86 8.55 -14.31 -3.10
CA SER A 86 9.18 -15.60 -3.34
C SER A 86 10.69 -15.49 -3.19
N SER A 87 11.29 -16.36 -2.36
CA SER A 87 12.76 -16.48 -2.21
C SER A 87 13.47 -16.87 -3.50
N TRP A 88 12.72 -17.31 -4.51
CA TRP A 88 13.21 -17.75 -5.81
C TRP A 88 13.06 -16.67 -6.88
N ALA A 89 12.44 -15.53 -6.56
CA ALA A 89 12.40 -14.40 -7.46
C ALA A 89 13.74 -13.67 -7.45
N HIS A 90 14.14 -13.17 -8.61
CA HIS A 90 15.38 -12.39 -8.77
C HIS A 90 15.44 -11.15 -7.85
N HIS A 91 14.28 -10.66 -7.38
CA HIS A 91 14.14 -9.51 -6.48
C HIS A 91 13.42 -9.88 -5.17
N PHE A 92 13.88 -10.92 -4.47
CA PHE A 92 13.33 -11.30 -3.18
C PHE A 92 13.44 -10.16 -2.13
N ARG A 93 12.32 -9.82 -1.49
CA ARG A 93 12.26 -8.85 -0.39
C ARG A 93 11.65 -9.52 0.86
N PRO A 94 12.45 -9.80 1.91
CA PRO A 94 11.95 -10.40 3.16
C PRO A 94 10.78 -9.64 3.80
N SER A 95 10.69 -8.33 3.57
CA SER A 95 9.57 -7.49 4.02
C SER A 95 8.21 -7.93 3.45
N TYR A 96 8.18 -8.52 2.26
CA TYR A 96 6.95 -9.05 1.63
C TYR A 96 6.46 -10.35 2.26
N LEU A 97 7.34 -11.18 2.85
CA LEU A 97 6.93 -12.38 3.58
C LEU A 97 6.09 -12.05 4.82
N ARG A 98 6.44 -10.95 5.49
CA ARG A 98 5.70 -10.46 6.68
C ARG A 98 4.43 -9.71 6.30
N LEU A 99 4.31 -9.29 5.04
CA LEU A 99 3.23 -8.44 4.57
C LEU A 99 1.87 -9.14 4.67
N GLY A 100 1.76 -10.39 4.23
CA GLY A 100 0.50 -11.14 4.32
C GLY A 100 -0.03 -11.21 5.76
N ARG A 101 0.82 -11.66 6.70
CA ARG A 101 0.49 -11.75 8.13
C ARG A 101 0.18 -10.38 8.74
N PHE A 102 0.92 -9.35 8.36
CA PHE A 102 0.68 -7.99 8.81
C PHE A 102 -0.69 -7.47 8.35
N LEU A 103 -1.03 -7.65 7.08
CA LEU A 103 -2.31 -7.24 6.51
C LEU A 103 -3.49 -7.97 7.18
N THR A 104 -3.35 -9.27 7.46
CA THR A 104 -4.42 -10.04 8.12
C THR A 104 -4.53 -9.78 9.61
N GLU A 105 -3.42 -9.76 10.36
CA GLU A 105 -3.45 -9.71 11.83
C GLU A 105 -3.48 -8.28 12.39
N LYS A 106 -2.77 -7.34 11.75
CA LYS A 106 -2.68 -5.96 12.24
C LYS A 106 -3.72 -5.06 11.60
N LEU A 107 -3.84 -5.12 10.28
CA LEU A 107 -4.77 -4.28 9.53
C LEU A 107 -6.15 -4.91 9.30
N LYS A 108 -6.31 -6.21 9.62
CA LYS A 108 -7.58 -6.96 9.47
C LYS A 108 -8.21 -6.79 8.09
N VAL A 109 -7.37 -6.78 7.05
CA VAL A 109 -7.81 -6.60 5.67
C VAL A 109 -8.73 -7.77 5.26
N ARG A 110 -9.85 -7.45 4.60
CA ARG A 110 -10.83 -8.48 4.18
C ARG A 110 -10.33 -9.36 3.04
N CYS A 111 -9.66 -8.78 2.06
CA CYS A 111 -9.19 -9.48 0.86
C CYS A 111 -7.78 -9.02 0.50
N ILE A 112 -6.90 -9.95 0.17
CA ILE A 112 -5.54 -9.67 -0.30
C ILE A 112 -5.43 -10.16 -1.74
N LEU A 113 -5.02 -9.27 -2.64
CA LEU A 113 -4.79 -9.56 -4.06
C LEU A 113 -3.29 -9.39 -4.35
N GLY A 114 -2.61 -10.43 -4.80
CA GLY A 114 -1.25 -10.35 -5.30
C GLY A 114 -1.24 -10.21 -6.81
N LEU A 115 -0.58 -9.18 -7.34
CA LEU A 115 -0.38 -8.95 -8.77
C LEU A 115 1.10 -9.04 -9.09
N THR A 116 1.43 -9.71 -10.19
CA THR A 116 2.78 -9.73 -10.72
C THR A 116 2.74 -9.95 -12.23
N ALA A 117 3.56 -9.20 -12.97
CA ALA A 117 3.73 -9.43 -14.40
C ALA A 117 4.65 -10.63 -14.70
N THR A 118 5.56 -10.95 -13.78
CA THR A 118 6.54 -12.02 -13.94
C THR A 118 6.43 -13.02 -12.78
N SER A 119 6.39 -14.30 -13.10
CA SER A 119 6.44 -15.39 -12.13
C SER A 119 7.09 -16.58 -12.81
N THR A 120 8.23 -17.02 -12.31
CA THR A 120 8.83 -18.27 -12.75
C THR A 120 8.06 -19.43 -12.13
N SER A 121 7.45 -20.22 -12.99
CA SER A 121 6.87 -21.51 -12.60
C SER A 121 8.02 -22.46 -12.29
N ARG A 122 7.85 -23.29 -11.25
CA ARG A 122 8.82 -24.33 -10.85
C ARG A 122 9.32 -25.15 -12.03
#